data_AF-A0A938DGB5-F1
#
_entry.id   AF-A0A938DGB5-F1
#
_cell.length_a   1.000
_cell.length_b   1.000
_cell.length_c   1.000
_cell.angle_alpha   90.00
_cell.angle_beta   90.00
_cell.angle_gamma   90.00
#
_symmetry.space_group_name_H-M   'P 1'
#
loop_
_entity.id
_entity.type
_entity.pdbx_description
1 polymer ?
#
loop_
_entity_poly.entity_id
_entity_poly.type
_entity_poly.pdbx_seq_one_letter_code
_entity_poly.pdbx_strand_id
1 'polypeptide(L)' 'MSHAIMRGSNNRRHEVDFGDAPIRVEVYAGDDTVEIFVEADYETHAEERRRFVLLNIPRHLFSEAVGRNAKRHRSKGR' A
#
# COMPACT_ATOMS: atom_id res chain seq x y z
N MET A 1 13.51 -6.21 2.81
CA MET A 1 13.48 -5.20 1.74
C MET A 1 12.04 -4.89 1.26
N SER A 2 11.23 -4.32 2.15
CA SER A 2 9.93 -3.76 1.78
C SER A 2 10.10 -2.27 1.48
N HIS A 3 9.51 -1.78 0.40
CA HIS A 3 9.54 -0.35 0.06
C HIS A 3 8.22 0.07 -0.59
N ALA A 4 7.93 1.36 -0.49
CA ALA A 4 6.83 1.99 -1.21
C ALA A 4 7.38 3.08 -2.12
N ILE A 5 7.05 3.01 -3.41
CA ILE A 5 7.46 4.01 -4.41
C ILE A 5 6.22 4.69 -4.96
N MET A 6 6.21 6.02 -4.87
CA MET A 6 5.21 6.87 -5.48
C MET A 6 5.88 7.82 -6.48
N ARG A 7 5.24 8.03 -7.63
CA ARG A 7 5.66 9.03 -8.60
C ARG A 7 4.51 9.97 -8.87
N GLY A 8 4.70 11.25 -8.55
CA GLY A 8 3.73 12.30 -8.83
C GLY A 8 3.74 12.74 -10.29
N SER A 9 2.83 13.66 -10.64
CA SER A 9 2.71 14.25 -11.99
C SER A 9 3.96 15.02 -12.44
N ASN A 10 4.80 15.47 -11.50
CA ASN A 10 6.09 16.12 -11.77
C ASN A 10 7.24 15.12 -12.01
N ASN A 11 6.95 13.82 -12.16
CA ASN A 11 7.92 12.73 -12.29
C ASN A 11 8.87 12.54 -11.11
N ARG A 12 8.69 13.24 -9.98
CA ARG A 12 9.51 13.05 -8.78
C ARG A 12 9.17 11.71 -8.14
N ARG A 13 10.21 10.92 -7.86
CA ARG A 13 10.12 9.67 -7.09
C ARG A 13 10.14 10.00 -5.60
N HIS A 14 9.11 9.55 -4.91
CA HIS A 14 9.03 9.50 -3.45
C HIS A 14 9.14 8.04 -3.05
N GLU A 15 10.11 7.72 -2.19
CA GLU A 15 10.36 6.36 -1.77
C GLU A 15 10.46 6.31 -0.26
N VAL A 16 9.76 5.36 0.33
CA VAL A 16 9.91 4.98 1.72
C VAL A 16 10.53 3.60 1.74
N ASP A 17 11.75 3.52 2.26
CA ASP A 17 12.45 2.27 2.49
C ASP A 17 12.22 1.79 3.93
N PHE A 18 11.57 0.64 4.07
CA PHE A 18 11.32 0.01 5.36
C PHE A 18 12.48 -0.92 5.77
N GLY A 19 13.43 -1.19 4.87
CA GLY A 19 14.56 -2.09 5.11
C GLY A 19 14.10 -3.50 5.46
N ASP A 20 14.63 -4.03 6.56
CA ASP A 20 14.28 -5.34 7.13
C ASP A 20 13.48 -5.24 8.44
N ALA A 21 12.99 -4.04 8.76
CA ALA A 21 12.12 -3.86 9.91
C ALA A 21 10.79 -4.61 9.68
N PRO A 22 10.22 -5.25 10.72
CA PRO A 22 8.86 -5.78 10.67
C PRO A 22 7.89 -4.67 10.26
N ILE A 23 7.02 -4.97 9.30
CA ILE A 23 5.98 -4.05 8.85
C ILE A 23 4.61 -4.51 9.32
N ARG A 24 3.75 -3.56 9.64
CA ARG A 24 2.31 -3.75 9.79
C ARG A 24 1.61 -3.16 8.57
N VAL A 25 0.67 -3.93 8.01
CA VAL A 25 -0.17 -3.50 6.88
C VAL A 25 -1.61 -3.55 7.31
N GLU A 26 -2.29 -2.41 7.21
CA GLU A 26 -3.71 -2.28 7.50
C GLU A 26 -4.46 -1.81 6.25
N VAL A 27 -5.62 -2.39 6.02
CA VAL A 27 -6.48 -2.03 4.89
C VAL A 27 -7.86 -1.72 5.43
N TYR A 28 -8.31 -0.48 5.22
CA TYR A 28 -9.64 -0.03 5.59
C TYR A 28 -10.46 0.25 4.33
N ALA A 29 -11.56 -0.48 4.17
CA ALA A 29 -12.49 -0.29 3.05
C ALA A 29 -13.68 0.55 3.51
N GLY A 30 -13.63 1.86 3.28
CA GLY A 30 -14.75 2.77 3.47
C GLY A 30 -15.74 2.71 2.30
N ASP A 31 -16.75 3.58 2.31
CA ASP A 31 -17.77 3.61 1.24
C ASP A 31 -17.19 4.09 -0.10
N ASP A 32 -16.46 5.20 -0.10
CA ASP A 32 -15.91 5.80 -1.32
C ASP A 32 -14.44 5.44 -1.58
N THR A 33 -13.71 5.07 -0.53
CA THR A 33 -12.26 4.87 -0.61
C THR A 33 -11.78 3.61 0.10
N VAL A 34 -10.66 3.09 -0.38
CA VAL A 34 -9.85 2.09 0.30
C VAL A 34 -8.58 2.78 0.76
N GLU A 35 -8.36 2.76 2.07
CA GLU A 35 -7.12 3.21 2.69
C GLU A 35 -6.20 2.02 2.92
N ILE A 36 -4.93 2.17 2.53
CA ILE A 36 -3.87 1.22 2.79
C ILE A 36 -2.81 1.94 3.60
N PHE A 37 -2.60 1.48 4.82
CA PHE A 37 -1.60 2.00 5.73
C PHE A 37 -0.50 0.94 5.91
N VAL A 38 0.74 1.36 5.72
CA VAL A 38 1.91 0.53 5.96
C VAL A 38 2.83 1.28 6.90
N GLU A 39 3.21 0.66 8.00
CA GLU A 39 4.19 1.22 8.94
C GLU A 39 5.26 0.20 9.33
N ALA A 40 6.42 0.71 9.72
CA ALA A 40 7.49 -0.06 10.33
C ALA A 40 7.85 0.48 11.72
N ASP A 41 8.66 -0.28 12.45
CA ASP A 41 9.22 0.13 13.75
C ASP A 41 8.16 0.38 14.84
N TYR A 42 6.96 -0.17 14.65
CA TYR A 42 5.81 0.06 15.52
C TYR A 42 6.01 -0.43 16.97
N GLU A 43 6.89 -1.41 17.16
CA GLU A 43 7.24 -1.95 18.49
C GLU A 43 8.37 -1.17 19.19
N THR A 44 9.19 -0.43 18.44
CA THR A 44 10.47 0.12 18.94
C THR A 44 10.53 1.65 18.95
N HIS A 45 9.70 2.31 18.14
CA HIS A 45 9.70 3.77 18.01
C HIS A 45 8.35 4.38 18.40
N ALA A 46 8.41 5.58 18.97
CA ALA A 46 7.24 6.44 19.14
C ALA A 46 6.66 6.82 17.77
N GLU A 47 5.34 7.05 17.71
CA GLU A 47 4.57 7.21 16.47
C GLU A 47 5.17 8.26 15.52
N GLU A 48 5.64 9.39 16.03
CA GLU A 48 6.19 10.50 15.25
C GLU A 48 7.52 10.17 14.54
N ARG A 49 8.16 9.07 14.92
CA ARG A 49 9.44 8.61 14.34
C ARG A 49 9.29 7.39 13.44
N ARG A 50 8.08 6.80 13.38
CA ARG A 50 7.83 5.62 12.57
C ARG A 50 7.85 5.98 11.09
N ARG A 51 8.42 5.10 10.30
CA ARG A 51 8.32 5.16 8.84
C ARG A 51 6.95 4.62 8.47
N PHE A 52 6.19 5.39 7.69
CA PHE A 52 4.89 4.96 7.22
C PHE A 52 4.59 5.45 5.80
N VAL A 53 3.67 4.76 5.13
CA VAL A 53 2.99 5.22 3.93
C VAL A 53 1.50 5.00 4.10
N LEU A 54 0.73 6.01 3.69
CA LEU A 54 -0.72 5.95 3.61
C LEU A 54 -1.14 6.23 2.18
N LEU A 55 -1.95 5.33 1.62
CA LEU A 55 -2.55 5.46 0.30
C LEU A 55 -4.06 5.49 0.46
N ASN A 56 -4.72 6.48 -0.14
CA ASN A 56 -6.17 6.58 -0.16
C ASN A 56 -6.63 6.51 -1.62
N ILE A 57 -7.34 5.44 -1.98
CA ILE A 57 -7.66 5.09 -3.36
C ILE A 57 -9.19 5.03 -3.53
N PRO A 58 -9.78 5.59 -4.59
CA PRO A 58 -11.20 5.41 -4.86
C PRO A 58 -11.58 3.91 -4.92
N ARG A 59 -12.57 3.51 -4.14
CA ARG A 59 -12.94 2.10 -3.92
C ARG A 59 -13.33 1.40 -5.21
N HIS A 60 -14.04 2.08 -6.11
CA HIS A 60 -14.44 1.50 -7.39
C HIS A 60 -13.23 1.12 -8.24
N LEU A 61 -12.19 1.97 -8.30
CA LEU A 61 -10.95 1.69 -9.03
C LEU A 61 -10.16 0.54 -8.39
N PHE A 62 -10.04 0.55 -7.06
CA PHE A 62 -9.36 -0.53 -6.34
C PHE A 62 -10.05 -1.88 -6.59
N SER A 63 -11.38 -1.92 -6.44
CA SER A 63 -12.18 -3.13 -6.63
C SER A 63 -12.09 -3.66 -8.07
N GLU A 64 -12.14 -2.77 -9.06
CA GLU A 64 -11.99 -3.13 -10.46
C GLU A 64 -10.60 -3.74 -10.73
N ALA A 65 -9.54 -3.12 -10.23
CA ALA A 65 -8.17 -3.58 -10.41
C ALA A 65 -7.95 -4.97 -9.78
N VAL A 66 -8.40 -5.17 -8.55
CA VAL A 66 -8.31 -6.47 -7.84
C VAL A 66 -9.12 -7.53 -8.58
N GLY A 67 -10.36 -7.23 -8.97
CA GLY A 67 -11.22 -8.15 -9.71
C GLY A 67 -10.64 -8.56 -11.07
N ARG A 68 -10.03 -7.61 -11.79
CA ARG A 68 -9.32 -7.87 -13.06
C ARG A 68 -8.13 -8.81 -12.87
N ASN A 69 -7.36 -8.61 -11.79
CA ASN A 69 -6.21 -9.45 -11.49
C ASN A 69 -6.63 -10.89 -11.12
N ALA A 70 -7.65 -11.04 -10.28
CA ALA A 70 -8.20 -12.36 -9.91
C ALA A 70 -8.64 -13.17 -11.14
N LYS A 71 -9.29 -12.53 -12.12
CA LYS A 71 -9.69 -13.17 -13.39
C LYS A 71 -8.49 -13.65 -14.21
N ARG A 72 -7.41 -12.86 -14.29
CA ARG A 72 -6.17 -13.21 -15.03
C ARG A 72 -5.45 -14.41 -14.41
N HIS A 73 -5.45 -14.52 -13.08
CA HIS A 73 -4.87 -15.69 -12.41
C HIS A 73 -5.67 -16.97 -12.68
N ARG A 74 -7.01 -16.88 -12.71
CA ARG A 74 -7.87 -18.03 -13.04
C ARG A 74 -7.71 -18.52 -14.48
N SER A 75 -7.39 -17.65 -15.44
CA SER A 75 -7.19 -18.06 -16.83
C SER A 75 -5.81 -18.65 -17.11
N LYS A 76 -4.80 -18.41 -16.26
CA LYS A 76 -3.44 -18.98 -16.40
C LYS A 76 -3.25 -20.33 -15.73
N GLY A 77 -4.19 -20.75 -14.87
CA GLY A 77 -4.17 -22.03 -14.18
C GLY A 77 -5.04 -23.11 -14.83
N ARG A 78 -5.35 -22.99 -16.13
CA ARG A 78 -6.28 -23.85 -16.85
C ARG A 78 -5.68 -24.37 -18.15
#